data_AF-A0AAF0THS9-F1
#
_entry.id   AF-A0AAF0THS9-F1
#
_cell.length_a   1.000
_cell.length_b   1.000
_cell.length_c   1.000
_cell.angle_alpha   90.00
_cell.angle_beta   90.00
_cell.angle_gamma   90.00
#
_symmetry.space_group_name_H-M   'P 1'
#
loop_
_entity.id
_entity.type
_entity.pdbx_description
1 polymer ?
#
loop_
_entity_poly.entity_id
_entity_poly.type
_entity_poly.pdbx_seq_one_letter_code
_entity_poly.pdbx_strand_id
1 'polypeptide(L)'
;MKMILREWKIPWEILDILEEAKQIVKQNKFEVQHVYREGNLLADVIANSAYIKSEVQKYKKFEQLLANCRRILNMDKAQIASLRIKTRKIKDINN
;
A
#
# COMPACT_ATOMS: atom_id res chain seq x y z
N MET A 1 2.09 10.92 4.78
CA MET A 1 1.15 10.86 5.94
C MET A 1 1.33 11.96 6.98
N LYS A 2 2.46 12.66 7.01
CA LYS A 2 2.74 13.78 7.91
C LYS A 2 1.63 14.87 7.95
N MET A 3 0.94 15.10 6.84
CA MET A 3 -0.23 16.02 6.77
C MET A 3 -1.47 15.52 7.55
N ILE A 4 -1.73 14.20 7.60
CA ILE A 4 -2.82 13.61 8.41
C ILE A 4 -2.50 13.78 9.89
N LEU A 5 -1.24 13.60 10.26
CA LEU A 5 -0.71 13.79 11.61
C LEU A 5 -0.51 15.27 12.00
N ARG A 6 -0.91 16.22 11.14
CA ARG A 6 -0.76 17.68 11.31
C ARG A 6 0.69 18.18 11.42
N GLU A 7 1.66 17.39 10.99
CA GLU A 7 3.06 17.79 11.01
C GLU A 7 3.40 18.77 9.88
N TRP A 8 2.67 18.71 8.75
CA TRP A 8 2.93 19.52 7.55
C TRP A 8 1.73 20.39 7.18
N LYS A 9 2.00 21.57 6.59
CA LYS A 9 0.98 22.49 6.06
C LYS A 9 0.27 21.87 4.87
N ILE A 10 -1.04 22.09 4.79
CA ILE A 10 -1.94 21.42 3.84
C ILE A 10 -2.28 22.40 2.71
N PRO A 11 -2.07 22.02 1.44
CA PRO A 11 -2.59 22.76 0.30
C PRO A 11 -4.13 22.80 0.31
N TRP A 12 -4.70 23.96 -0.02
CA TRP A 12 -6.16 24.16 0.00
C TRP A 12 -6.92 23.17 -0.90
N GLU A 13 -6.34 22.80 -2.04
CA GLU A 13 -6.93 21.90 -3.04
C GLU A 13 -7.24 20.49 -2.51
N ILE A 14 -6.58 20.06 -1.44
CA ILE A 14 -6.75 18.72 -0.86
C ILE A 14 -7.31 18.77 0.56
N LEU A 15 -7.69 19.96 1.05
CA LEU A 15 -8.08 20.17 2.44
C LEU A 15 -9.30 19.30 2.79
N ASP A 16 -10.35 19.36 1.96
CA ASP A 16 -11.61 18.65 2.19
C ASP A 16 -11.39 17.14 2.27
N ILE A 17 -10.65 16.58 1.30
CA ILE A 17 -10.30 15.14 1.25
C ILE A 17 -9.51 14.73 2.50
N LEU A 18 -8.59 15.60 2.94
CA LEU A 18 -7.75 15.31 4.10
C LEU A 18 -8.53 15.39 5.41
N GLU A 19 -9.50 16.29 5.53
CA GLU A 19 -10.38 16.39 6.71
C GLU A 19 -11.28 15.18 6.83
N GLU A 20 -11.87 14.72 5.73
CA GLU A 20 -12.65 13.48 5.69
C GLU A 20 -11.80 12.28 6.11
N ALA A 21 -10.60 12.13 5.55
CA ALA A 21 -9.67 11.07 5.93
C ALA A 21 -9.31 11.11 7.43
N LYS A 22 -9.07 12.31 7.99
CA LYS A 22 -8.79 12.49 9.42
C LYS A 22 -9.97 12.07 10.29
N GLN A 23 -11.20 12.40 9.88
CA GLN A 23 -12.40 12.02 10.60
C GLN A 23 -12.56 10.49 10.64
N ILE A 24 -12.35 9.82 9.50
CA ILE A 24 -12.39 8.35 9.40
C ILE A 24 -11.33 7.71 10.33
N VAL A 25 -10.09 8.19 10.29
CA VAL A 25 -9.00 7.69 11.16
C VAL A 25 -9.35 7.88 12.63
N LYS A 26 -9.85 9.06 13.01
CA LYS A 26 -10.21 9.38 14.40
C LYS A 26 -11.39 8.53 14.91
N GLN A 27 -12.41 8.30 14.09
CA GLN A 27 -13.60 7.52 14.47
C GLN A 27 -13.29 6.04 14.66
N ASN A 28 -12.39 5.48 13.85
CA ASN A 28 -12.12 4.04 13.82
C ASN A 28 -10.84 3.62 14.56
N LYS A 29 -10.14 4.56 15.21
CA LYS A 29 -8.86 4.33 15.92
C LYS A 29 -7.82 3.62 15.03
N PHE A 30 -7.74 4.00 13.76
CA PHE A 30 -6.76 3.41 12.85
C PHE A 30 -5.35 3.88 13.17
N GLU A 31 -4.39 2.96 13.11
CA GLU A 31 -2.98 3.27 13.14
C GLU A 31 -2.47 3.57 11.72
N VAL A 32 -1.65 4.60 11.62
CA VAL A 32 -1.25 5.20 10.36
C VAL A 32 0.27 5.13 10.27
N GLN A 33 0.78 4.08 9.62
CA GLN A 33 2.22 3.80 9.48
C GLN A 33 2.76 3.94 8.05
N HIS A 34 4.00 4.39 7.93
CA HIS A 34 4.70 4.41 6.64
C HIS A 34 5.22 3.02 6.31
N VAL A 35 4.90 2.51 5.11
CA VAL A 35 5.37 1.22 4.61
C VAL A 35 6.16 1.39 3.32
N TYR A 36 7.08 0.47 3.05
CA TYR A 36 7.72 0.38 1.75
C TYR A 36 6.69 0.12 0.66
N ARG A 37 6.96 0.62 -0.56
CA ARG A 37 6.02 0.51 -1.68
C ARG A 37 5.69 -0.95 -2.00
N GLU A 38 6.66 -1.84 -1.85
CA GLU A 38 6.51 -3.28 -2.06
C GLU A 38 5.54 -3.92 -1.06
N GLY A 39 5.50 -3.41 0.18
CA GLY A 39 4.53 -3.81 1.18
C GLY A 39 3.13 -3.27 0.90
N ASN A 40 3.02 -2.20 0.11
CA ASN A 40 1.74 -1.61 -0.32
C ASN A 40 1.32 -2.04 -1.73
N LEU A 41 1.99 -3.03 -2.32
CA LEU A 41 1.82 -3.40 -3.74
C LEU A 41 0.38 -3.78 -4.09
N LEU A 42 -0.34 -4.43 -3.18
CA LEU A 42 -1.73 -4.81 -3.43
C LEU A 42 -2.62 -3.58 -3.63
N ALA A 43 -2.48 -2.56 -2.77
CA ALA A 43 -3.24 -1.32 -2.87
C ALA A 43 -2.90 -0.56 -4.17
N ASP A 44 -1.61 -0.49 -4.52
CA ASP A 44 -1.16 0.10 -5.78
C ASP A 44 -1.81 -0.58 -7.01
N VAL A 45 -1.83 -1.92 -7.04
CA VAL A 45 -2.45 -2.66 -8.16
C VAL A 45 -3.95 -2.42 -8.25
N ILE A 46 -4.65 -2.38 -7.10
CA ILE A 46 -6.10 -2.13 -7.07
C ILE A 46 -6.40 -0.71 -7.55
N ALA A 47 -5.67 0.29 -7.07
CA ALA A 47 -5.84 1.69 -7.48
C ALA A 47 -5.61 1.88 -8.98
N ASN A 48 -4.53 1.30 -9.51
CA ASN A 48 -4.24 1.34 -10.95
C ASN A 48 -5.33 0.63 -11.77
N SER A 49 -5.84 -0.51 -11.30
CA SER A 49 -6.94 -1.18 -12.01
C SER A 49 -8.23 -0.39 -11.99
N ALA A 50 -8.54 0.31 -10.90
CA ALA A 50 -9.73 1.16 -10.80
C ALA A 50 -9.63 2.36 -11.75
N TYR A 51 -8.46 2.99 -11.81
CA TYR A 51 -8.18 4.08 -12.74
C TYR A 51 -8.39 3.66 -14.20
N ILE A 52 -7.90 2.48 -14.60
CA ILE A 52 -8.04 1.98 -15.98
C ILE A 52 -9.50 1.67 -16.33
N LYS A 53 -10.23 1.01 -15.42
CA LYS A 53 -11.56 0.51 -15.74
C LYS A 53 -12.67 1.54 -15.61
N SER A 54 -12.42 2.69 -14.95
CA SER A 54 -13.36 3.81 -14.77
C SER A 54 -14.74 3.44 -14.16
N GLU A 55 -14.93 2.19 -13.74
CA GLU A 55 -16.14 1.66 -13.14
C GLU A 55 -15.87 1.23 -11.69
N VAL A 56 -16.89 1.34 -10.84
CA VAL A 56 -16.80 0.90 -9.44
C VAL A 56 -16.71 -0.62 -9.37
N GLN A 57 -15.55 -1.12 -8.97
CA GLN A 57 -15.30 -2.55 -8.80
C GLN A 57 -15.58 -2.96 -7.35
N LYS A 58 -16.48 -3.92 -7.13
CA LYS A 58 -16.74 -4.51 -5.81
C LYS A 58 -16.45 -6.00 -5.84
N TYR A 59 -15.48 -6.42 -5.04
CA TYR A 59 -15.11 -7.83 -4.89
C TYR A 59 -15.58 -8.33 -3.53
N LYS A 60 -16.44 -9.34 -3.52
CA LYS A 60 -16.93 -9.98 -2.27
C LYS A 60 -16.23 -11.31 -1.98
N LYS A 61 -15.64 -11.92 -3.01
CA LYS A 61 -14.94 -13.21 -2.90
C LYS A 61 -13.53 -13.11 -3.46
N PHE A 62 -12.65 -13.99 -2.98
CA PHE A 62 -11.25 -14.02 -3.40
C PHE A 62 -11.11 -14.31 -4.91
N GLU A 63 -11.96 -15.18 -5.45
CA GLU A 63 -11.96 -15.59 -6.86
C GLU A 63 -12.34 -14.43 -7.79
N GLN A 64 -13.05 -13.43 -7.27
CA GLN A 64 -13.46 -12.26 -8.06
C GLN A 64 -12.33 -11.24 -8.23
N LEU A 65 -11.31 -11.28 -7.36
CA LEU A 65 -10.15 -10.38 -7.45
C LEU A 65 -9.37 -10.64 -8.74
N LEU A 66 -8.70 -9.62 -9.26
CA LEU A 66 -7.78 -9.76 -10.38
C LEU A 66 -6.69 -10.81 -10.07
N ALA A 67 -6.26 -11.55 -11.10
CA ALA A 67 -5.24 -12.59 -10.95
C ALA A 67 -3.96 -12.07 -10.26
N ASN A 68 -3.53 -10.85 -10.59
CA ASN A 68 -2.37 -10.20 -9.99
C ASN A 68 -2.57 -9.92 -8.50
N CYS A 69 -3.75 -9.45 -8.10
CA CYS A 69 -4.09 -9.21 -6.69
C CYS A 69 -4.09 -10.52 -5.90
N ARG A 70 -4.68 -11.58 -6.45
CA ARG A 70 -4.68 -12.93 -5.83
C ARG A 70 -3.27 -13.45 -5.63
N ARG A 71 -2.40 -13.29 -6.62
CA ARG A 71 -0.98 -13.68 -6.53
C ARG A 71 -0.27 -12.96 -5.38
N ILE A 72 -0.44 -11.64 -5.28
CA ILE A 72 0.18 -10.82 -4.21
C ILE A 72 -0.33 -11.27 -2.84
N LEU A 73 -1.64 -11.43 -2.67
CA LEU A 73 -2.23 -11.92 -1.42
C LEU A 73 -1.72 -13.29 -1.01
N ASN A 74 -1.56 -14.21 -1.96
CA ASN A 74 -1.04 -15.54 -1.66
C ASN A 74 0.43 -15.50 -1.26
N MET A 75 1.24 -14.65 -1.91
CA MET A 75 2.64 -14.43 -1.52
C MET A 75 2.75 -13.85 -0.11
N ASP A 76 1.90 -12.86 0.20
CA ASP A 76 1.85 -12.22 1.51
C ASP A 76 1.41 -13.20 2.62
N LYS A 77 0.35 -13.98 2.38
CA LYS A 77 -0.07 -15.07 3.28
C LYS A 77 1.02 -16.12 3.50
N ALA A 78 1.79 -16.43 2.47
CA ALA A 78 2.90 -17.37 2.55
C ALA A 78 4.19 -16.74 3.13
N GLN A 79 4.18 -15.45 3.50
CA GLN A 79 5.33 -14.69 3.98
C GLN A 79 6.53 -14.76 3.03
N ILE A 80 6.26 -14.86 1.72
CA ILE A 80 7.27 -14.89 0.67
C ILE A 80 7.64 -13.46 0.32
N ALA A 81 8.91 -13.11 0.51
CA ALA A 81 9.43 -11.80 0.13
C ALA A 81 9.19 -11.54 -1.37
N SER A 82 8.58 -10.41 -1.69
CA SER A 82 8.39 -9.94 -3.07
C SER A 82 9.69 -9.38 -3.68
N LEU A 83 10.71 -9.17 -2.86
CA LEU A 83 12.01 -8.64 -3.26
C LEU A 83 12.99 -9.74 -3.64
N ARG A 84 13.64 -9.60 -4.78
CA ARG A 84 14.81 -10.42 -5.14
C ARG A 84 16.03 -9.91 -4.38
N ILE A 85 16.34 -10.56 -3.25
CA ILE A 85 17.59 -10.29 -2.52
C ILE A 85 18.76 -10.85 -3.35
N LYS A 86 19.57 -9.97 -3.95
CA LYS A 86 20.86 -10.35 -4.53
C LYS A 86 21.93 -10.20 -3.45
N THR A 87 22.29 -11.30 -2.81
CA THR A 87 23.46 -11.35 -1.93
C THR A 87 24.73 -11.26 -2.78
N ARG A 88 25.52 -10.19 -2.61
CA ARG A 88 26.91 -10.19 -3.08
C ARG A 88 27.75 -10.97 -2.07
N LYS A 89 28.53 -11.95 -2.53
CA LYS A 89 29.58 -12.55 -1.71
C LYS A 89 30.67 -11.50 -1.51
N ILE A 90 30.77 -10.96 -0.29
CA ILE A 90 31.94 -10.19 0.11
C ILE A 90 33.05 -11.24 0.33
N LYS A 91 34.14 -11.14 -0.42
CA LYS A 91 35.35 -11.91 -0.10
C LYS A 91 36.02 -11.17 1.06
N ASP A 92 36.14 -11.82 2.21
CA ASP A 92 37.00 -11.30 3.27
C ASP A 92 38.44 -11.29 2.74
N ILE A 93 39.00 -10.08 2.63
CA ILE A 93 40.43 -9.89 2.38
C ILE A 93 41.07 -9.89 3.77
N ASN A 94 41.35 -11.07 4.31
CA ASN A 94 42.21 -11.18 5.49
C ASN A 94 43.66 -11.24 5.00
N ASN A 95 44.43 -10.24 5.48
CA ASN A 95 45.89 -10.10 5.43
C ASN A 95 46.59 -11.30 6.09
#